data_AF-A0A1V5HXY4-F1
#
_entry.id   AF-A0A1V5HXY4-F1
#
_cell.length_a   1.000
_cell.length_b   1.000
_cell.length_c   1.000
_cell.angle_alpha   90.00
_cell.angle_beta   90.00
_cell.angle_gamma   90.00
#
_symmetry.space_group_name_H-M   'P 1'
#
loop_
_entity.id
_entity.type
_entity.pdbx_description
1 polymer ?
#
loop_
_entity_poly.entity_id
_entity_poly.type
_entity_poly.pdbx_seq_one_letter_code
_entity_poly.pdbx_strand_id
1 'polypeptide(L)' 'MLAVEFEAKVSDGMIRIPDPYRNQISDMVRVIILIERPETEDNYIDRLLAEPLQIPDFAPLRRVD' A
#
# COMPACT_ATOMS: atom_id res chain seq x y z
N MET A 1 18.49 19.80 3.50
CA MET A 1 17.14 19.52 4.03
C MET A 1 17.12 18.05 4.43
N LEU A 2 16.83 17.74 5.70
CA LEU A 2 16.81 16.36 6.22
C LEU A 2 15.35 15.96 6.47
N ALA A 3 15.00 14.73 6.11
CA ALA A 3 13.69 14.14 6.39
C ALA A 3 13.88 13.00 7.39
N VAL A 4 12.97 12.93 8.37
CA VAL A 4 12.89 11.82 9.32
C VAL A 4 11.58 11.11 9.04
N GLU A 5 11.68 9.83 8.70
CA GLU A 5 10.53 8.95 8.50
C GLU A 5 10.43 8.00 9.68
N PHE A 6 9.22 7.84 10.22
CA PHE A 6 8.94 6.92 11.31
C PHE A 6 7.52 6.40 11.20
N GLU A 7 7.30 5.20 11.71
CA GLU A 7 5.97 4.66 11.92
C GLU A 7 5.45 5.09 13.29
N ALA A 8 4.19 5.53 13.33
CA ALA A 8 3.52 5.88 14.57
C ALA A 8 2.04 5.50 14.47
N LYS A 9 1.48 5.06 15.60
CA LYS A 9 0.04 4.84 15.71
C LYS A 9 -0.67 6.19 15.80
N VAL A 10 -1.75 6.33 15.04
CA VAL A 10 -2.73 7.40 15.25
C VAL A 10 -3.60 6.99 16.42
N SER A 11 -3.68 7.82 17.45
CA SER A 11 -4.57 7.60 18.61
C SER A 11 -5.32 8.88 18.90
N ASP A 12 -6.66 8.81 18.92
CA ASP A 12 -7.54 9.96 19.11
C ASP A 12 -7.24 11.11 18.12
N GLY A 13 -6.93 10.76 16.86
CA GLY A 13 -6.58 11.72 15.82
C GLY A 13 -5.18 12.36 15.97
N MET A 14 -4.40 11.94 16.96
CA MET A 14 -3.05 12.46 17.21
C MET A 14 -1.97 11.48 16.74
N ILE A 15 -0.97 11.99 16.03
CA ILE A 15 0.30 11.30 15.76
C ILE A 15 1.32 11.78 16.78
N ARG A 16 1.84 10.87 17.61
CA ARG A 16 2.90 11.20 18.57
C ARG A 16 4.26 10.94 17.94
N ILE A 17 5.13 11.95 17.95
CA ILE A 17 6.54 11.79 17.55
C ILE A 17 7.23 10.83 18.53
N PRO A 18 7.84 9.73 18.04
CA PRO A 18 8.59 8.79 18.87
C PRO A 18 9.78 9.47 19.58
N ASP A 19 10.09 9.01 20.79
CA ASP A 19 11.13 9.60 21.63
C ASP A 19 12.49 9.82 20.94
N PRO A 20 13.00 8.92 20.07
CA PRO A 20 14.27 9.11 19.38
C PRO A 20 14.34 10.36 18.50
N TYR A 21 13.19 10.86 18.03
CA TYR A 21 13.11 11.95 17.06
C TYR A 21 12.69 13.30 17.67
N ARG A 22 12.24 13.32 18.93
CA ARG A 22 11.72 14.55 19.56
C ARG A 22 12.73 15.71 19.58
N ASN A 23 13.98 15.42 19.88
CA ASN A 23 15.04 16.44 19.95
C ASN A 23 15.55 16.86 18.56
N GLN A 24 15.14 16.17 17.49
CA GLN A 24 15.57 16.44 16.12
C GLN A 24 14.57 17.32 15.35
N ILE A 25 13.38 17.54 15.92
CA ILE A 25 12.25 18.19 15.26
C ILE A 25 12.02 19.57 15.90
N SER A 26 12.06 20.61 15.06
CA SER A 26 11.75 22.00 15.43
C SER A 26 10.24 22.30 15.40
N ASP A 27 9.84 23.51 15.79
CA ASP A 27 8.43 23.93 15.92
C ASP A 27 7.55 23.70 14.69
N MET A 28 8.08 23.89 13.47
CA MET A 28 7.31 23.73 12.23
C MET A 28 7.79 22.53 11.43
N VAL A 29 6.83 21.67 11.03
CA VAL A 29 7.07 20.46 10.24
C VAL A 29 6.16 20.39 9.03
N ARG A 30 6.64 19.73 7.96
CA ARG A 30 5.81 19.27 6.84
C ARG A 30 5.49 17.80 7.07
N VAL A 31 4.20 17.46 7.11
CA VAL A 31 3.72 16.08 7.33
C VAL A 31 3.20 15.50 6.01
N ILE A 32 3.57 14.25 5.73
CA ILE A 32 3.02 13.46 4.62
C ILE A 32 2.37 12.23 5.25
N ILE A 33 1.08 12.01 5.00
CA ILE A 33 0.33 10.83 5.47
C ILE A 33 0.13 9.91 4.28
N LEU A 34 0.73 8.72 4.34
CA LEU A 34 0.47 7.66 3.38
C LEU A 34 -0.66 6.79 3.94
N ILE A 35 -1.70 6.61 3.13
CA ILE A 35 -2.85 5.77 3.48
C ILE A 35 -2.77 4.55 2.57
N GLU A 36 -2.66 3.36 3.17
CA GLU A 36 -2.87 2.12 2.42
C GLU A 36 -4.33 2.11 1.95
N ARG A 37 -4.53 1.93 0.64
CA ARG A 37 -5.88 1.62 0.19
C ARG A 37 -6.21 0.26 0.78
N PRO A 38 -7.40 0.09 1.39
CA PRO A 38 -7.87 -1.28 1.65
C PRO A 38 -7.74 -2.05 0.35
N GLU A 39 -7.23 -3.28 0.41
CA GLU A 39 -7.24 -4.17 -0.74
C GLU A 39 -8.66 -4.15 -1.28
N THR A 40 -8.83 -3.54 -2.45
CA THR A 40 -10.14 -3.39 -3.06
C THR A 40 -10.66 -4.78 -3.37
N GLU A 41 -11.91 -5.02 -2.99
CA GLU A 41 -12.72 -6.21 -3.29
C GLU A 41 -12.34 -6.84 -4.64
N ASP A 42 -12.18 -8.16 -4.65
CA ASP A 42 -11.89 -9.06 -5.80
C ASP A 42 -11.92 -8.34 -7.15
N ASN A 43 -10.73 -7.98 -7.64
CA ASN A 43 -10.60 -7.35 -8.94
C ASN A 43 -10.94 -8.35 -10.06
N TYR A 44 -11.11 -7.88 -11.29
CA TYR A 44 -11.48 -8.76 -12.40
C TYR A 44 -10.44 -9.87 -12.67
N ILE A 45 -9.16 -9.62 -12.40
CA ILE A 45 -8.12 -10.65 -12.52
C ILE A 45 -8.34 -11.73 -11.45
N ASP A 46 -8.59 -11.34 -10.20
CA ASP A 46 -8.87 -12.28 -9.11
C ASP A 46 -10.07 -13.17 -9.43
N ARG A 47 -11.14 -12.59 -9.99
CA ARG A 47 -12.33 -13.33 -10.44
C ARG A 47 -12.03 -14.30 -11.58
N LEU A 48 -11.25 -13.89 -12.58
CA LEU A 48 -10.87 -14.75 -13.71
C LEU A 48 -9.92 -15.88 -13.30
N LEU A 49 -9.12 -15.68 -12.26
CA LEU A 49 -8.26 -16.71 -11.68
C LEU A 49 -9.07 -17.71 -10.83
N ALA A 50 -10.05 -17.22 -10.07
CA ALA A 50 -10.93 -18.08 -9.26
C ALA A 50 -11.91 -18.89 -10.12
N GLU A 51 -12.47 -18.27 -11.16
CA GLU A 51 -13.44 -18.87 -12.08
C GLU A 51 -12.95 -18.75 -13.54
N PRO A 52 -11.95 -19.54 -13.94
CA PRO A 52 -11.44 -19.52 -15.31
C PRO A 52 -12.49 -20.04 -16.29
N LEU A 53 -12.58 -19.42 -17.46
CA LEU A 53 -13.43 -19.87 -18.56
C LEU A 53 -13.00 -21.26 -19.03
N GLN A 54 -13.88 -22.25 -18.83
CA GLN A 54 -13.68 -23.61 -19.31
C GLN A 54 -14.17 -23.73 -20.75
N ILE A 55 -13.24 -23.59 -21.71
CA ILE A 55 -13.53 -23.75 -23.13
C ILE A 55 -13.00 -25.12 -23.58
N PRO A 56 -13.85 -26.02 -24.11
CA PRO A 56 -13.41 -27.28 -24.69
C PRO A 56 -12.34 -27.05 -25.75
N ASP A 57 -11.30 -27.89 -25.72
CA ASP A 57 -10.19 -27.85 -26.68
C ASP A 57 -9.39 -26.53 -26.72
N PHE A 58 -9.44 -25.72 -25.66
CA PHE A 58 -8.63 -24.52 -25.57
C PHE A 58 -7.12 -24.86 -25.51
N ALA A 59 -6.40 -24.43 -26.53
CA ALA A 59 -4.94 -24.49 -26.59
C ALA A 59 -4.37 -23.06 -26.55
N PRO A 60 -3.62 -22.67 -25.50
CA PRO A 60 -2.98 -21.37 -25.44
C PRO A 60 -2.05 -21.15 -26.64
N LEU A 61 -2.04 -19.92 -27.18
CA LEU A 61 -1.07 -19.55 -28.20
C LEU A 61 0.34 -19.71 -27.62
N ARG A 62 1.20 -20.41 -28.38
CA ARG A 62 2.61 -20.52 -28.02
C ARG A 62 3.27 -19.17 -28.29
N ARG A 63 4.09 -18.71 -27.35
CA ARG A 63 4.97 -17.57 -27.61
C ARG A 63 5.88 -17.95 -28.77
N VAL A 64 6.00 -17.05 -29.75
CA VAL A 64 6.98 -17.18 -30.82
C VAL A 64 8.23 -16.45 -30.32
N ASP A 65 9.35 -17.16 -30.23
CA ASP A 65 10.67 -16.58 -29.92
C ASP A 65 11.24 -15.83 -31.12
#